data_AF-A0AAD2E8I1-F1
#
_entry.id   AF-A0AAD2E8I1-F1
#
_cell.length_a   1.000
_cell.length_b   1.000
_cell.length_c   1.000
_cell.angle_alpha   90.00
_cell.angle_beta   90.00
_cell.angle_gamma   90.00
#
_symmetry.space_group_name_H-M   'P 1'
#
loop_
_entity.id
_entity.type
_entity.pdbx_description
1 polymer ?
#
loop_
_entity_poly.entity_id
_entity_poly.type
_entity_poly.pdbx_seq_one_letter_code
_entity_poly.pdbx_strand_id
1 'polypeptide(L)'
;MLDRGGCGVAGGVCAGAADLAFWCVGGADLFLVEVRRFLLLGVWEEQISFGWRCGGFCGWVCGRSIFVFGGDKSVFLIVEKKAKGNGNTRDVGMAEKLMHAVRYDSYGGGASGLKHVEVPVPTPGEGEVLLNLEARSLNPVDRKTQKGMLRPLFPRKFPFIPVTDVAGEVVEVGPEVKNFKAGDKVVAYLGPLGGGLGEYAIAKVSLTVPRPPEVSPAEGAGLAVAGLTAHMALTQSAGVKLDGSGPRKNILITAASGGVGHYAVQLAKLGNTRISWSVFEPSLNSKGKVIDITPGLSSMWTFAVKKLTFSKKQLVPLLVAPNGENLNFLVNLVKEGKLKTIIDSKHPLSKAEDAWAKIIDGHATGKIIIEP
;
A
#
# COMPACT_ATOMS: atom_id res chain seq x y z
N MET A 1 58.37 37.22 17.46
CA MET A 1 57.49 36.49 18.41
C MET A 1 56.17 37.26 18.51
N LEU A 2 55.06 36.51 18.51
CA LEU A 2 53.64 36.93 18.58
C LEU A 2 52.96 37.33 17.25
N ASP A 3 52.64 36.30 16.47
CA ASP A 3 51.27 35.80 16.22
C ASP A 3 50.12 36.83 16.07
N ARG A 4 49.52 36.86 14.87
CA ARG A 4 48.10 37.21 14.65
C ARG A 4 47.56 36.36 13.50
N GLY A 5 46.68 35.42 13.87
CA GLY A 5 46.13 34.39 13.01
C GLY A 5 45.39 34.90 11.77
N GLY A 6 45.69 34.28 10.64
CA GLY A 6 44.84 34.28 9.44
C GLY A 6 44.17 32.91 9.32
N CYS A 7 42.84 32.88 9.32
CA CYS A 7 42.08 31.67 9.02
C CYS A 7 42.43 31.15 7.62
N GLY A 8 42.82 29.87 7.55
CA GLY A 8 43.20 29.18 6.33
C GLY A 8 42.03 28.92 5.37
N VAL A 9 42.38 28.60 4.13
CA VAL A 9 41.48 28.25 3.04
C VAL A 9 40.63 27.03 3.44
N ALA A 10 39.32 27.21 3.60
CA ALA A 10 38.40 26.11 3.85
C ALA A 10 37.85 25.59 2.51
N GLY A 11 38.31 24.42 2.07
CA GLY A 11 37.73 23.67 0.96
C GLY A 11 36.85 22.54 1.48
N GLY A 12 35.61 22.45 1.00
CA GLY A 12 34.67 21.35 1.31
C GLY A 12 33.82 21.00 0.09
N VAL A 13 33.55 19.71 -0.09
CA VAL A 13 32.68 19.18 -1.16
C VAL A 13 31.34 18.80 -0.54
N CYS A 14 30.26 19.51 -0.89
CA CYS A 14 28.87 19.17 -0.52
C CYS A 14 28.16 18.74 -1.82
N ALA A 15 27.52 17.57 -1.82
CA ALA A 15 26.86 17.03 -3.00
C ALA A 15 25.48 17.69 -3.19
N GLY A 16 25.33 18.51 -4.23
CA GLY A 16 24.09 19.19 -4.59
C GLY A 16 24.17 20.71 -4.36
N ALA A 17 24.06 21.48 -5.44
CA ALA A 17 24.30 22.93 -5.44
C ALA A 17 23.15 23.79 -4.84
N ALA A 18 22.10 23.18 -4.28
CA ALA A 18 20.87 23.91 -3.97
C ALA A 18 20.77 24.51 -2.55
N ASP A 19 21.58 24.08 -1.57
CA ASP A 19 21.38 24.47 -0.16
C ASP A 19 22.69 24.83 0.56
N LEU A 20 23.50 25.71 -0.03
CA LEU A 20 24.69 26.26 0.62
C LEU A 20 24.48 27.74 0.95
N ALA A 21 24.27 28.03 2.23
CA ALA A 21 24.21 29.40 2.77
C ALA A 21 25.41 29.65 3.67
N PHE A 22 26.17 30.70 3.35
CA PHE A 22 27.29 31.20 4.13
C PHE A 22 26.92 32.49 4.84
N TRP A 23 27.48 32.71 6.03
CA TRP A 23 27.38 34.00 6.71
C TRP A 23 28.70 34.36 7.40
N CYS A 24 28.99 35.66 7.41
CA CYS A 24 30.18 36.28 7.97
C CYS A 24 29.75 37.49 8.82
N VAL A 25 30.26 37.59 10.05
CA VAL A 25 30.02 38.74 10.93
C VAL A 25 31.25 39.67 10.87
N GLY A 26 31.05 40.89 10.36
CA GLY A 26 32.10 41.95 10.34
C GLY A 26 32.49 42.52 8.96
N GLY A 27 31.73 42.23 7.90
CA GLY A 27 32.05 42.65 6.53
C GLY A 27 32.87 41.59 5.77
N ALA A 28 32.62 41.46 4.47
CA ALA A 28 33.25 40.43 3.63
C ALA A 28 33.67 41.02 2.28
N ASP A 29 34.92 40.77 1.89
CA ASP A 29 35.42 40.99 0.54
C ASP A 29 35.43 39.65 -0.21
N LEU A 30 34.68 39.59 -1.32
CA LEU A 30 34.66 38.44 -2.24
C LEU A 30 35.76 38.61 -3.30
N PHE A 31 36.60 37.60 -3.46
CA PHE A 31 37.53 37.56 -4.60
C PHE A 31 37.56 36.17 -5.25
N LEU A 32 37.71 36.16 -6.57
CA LEU A 32 37.81 34.96 -7.38
C LEU A 32 39.19 34.34 -7.17
N VAL A 33 39.27 33.06 -6.78
CA VAL A 33 40.55 32.42 -6.46
C VAL A 33 41.06 31.62 -7.64
N GLU A 34 40.22 30.77 -8.25
CA GLU A 34 40.66 29.93 -9.37
C GLU A 34 39.46 29.38 -10.15
N VAL A 35 39.61 29.26 -11.48
CA VAL A 35 38.69 28.50 -12.34
C VAL A 35 39.47 27.35 -12.95
N ARG A 36 39.04 26.11 -12.68
CA ARG A 36 39.60 24.92 -13.32
C ARG A 36 38.55 24.21 -14.14
N ARG A 37 38.94 23.83 -15.36
CA ARG A 37 38.20 22.89 -16.20
C ARG A 37 38.82 21.51 -16.07
N PHE A 38 37.98 20.49 -15.91
CA PHE A 38 38.40 19.11 -16.03
C PHE A 38 37.30 18.26 -16.67
N LEU A 39 37.72 17.10 -17.18
CA LEU A 39 36.85 16.18 -17.90
C LEU A 39 36.51 15.02 -16.97
N LEU A 40 35.22 14.86 -16.62
CA LEU A 40 34.73 13.73 -15.84
C LEU A 40 33.72 12.94 -16.69
N LEU A 41 33.96 11.65 -16.88
CA LEU A 41 33.08 10.73 -17.64
C LEU A 41 32.69 11.24 -19.05
N GLY A 42 33.61 11.94 -19.72
CA GLY A 42 33.43 12.41 -21.10
C GLY A 42 32.65 13.71 -21.25
N VAL A 43 32.31 14.39 -20.15
CA VAL A 43 31.68 15.71 -20.14
C VAL A 43 32.65 16.74 -19.57
N TRP A 44 32.72 17.92 -20.18
CA TRP A 44 33.52 19.03 -19.68
C TRP A 44 32.79 19.71 -18.51
N GLU A 45 33.41 19.74 -17.34
CA GLU A 45 32.91 20.47 -16.17
C GLU A 45 33.82 21.65 -15.81
N GLU A 46 33.19 22.73 -15.33
CA GLU A 46 33.86 23.91 -14.80
C GLU A 46 33.68 23.96 -13.29
N GLN A 47 34.80 23.97 -12.56
CA GLN A 47 34.80 24.23 -11.13
C GLN A 47 35.32 25.64 -10.89
N ILE A 48 34.45 26.50 -10.36
CA ILE A 48 34.77 27.87 -9.97
C ILE A 48 34.95 27.89 -8.46
N SER A 49 36.15 28.29 -8.00
CA SER A 49 36.48 28.40 -6.58
C SER A 49 36.54 29.87 -6.16
N PHE A 50 35.76 30.22 -5.14
CA PHE A 50 35.73 31.56 -4.54
C PHE A 50 36.44 31.57 -3.19
N GLY A 51 37.14 32.66 -2.90
CA GLY A 51 37.78 32.90 -1.61
C GLY A 51 37.11 34.07 -0.89
N TRP A 52 37.03 33.96 0.43
CA TRP A 52 36.46 35.00 1.29
C TRP A 52 37.45 35.34 2.40
N ARG A 53 37.60 36.63 2.73
CA ARG A 53 38.22 37.06 3.98
C ARG A 53 37.13 37.49 4.96
N CYS A 54 37.12 36.86 6.14
CA CYS A 54 36.24 37.20 7.25
C CYS A 54 37.10 37.62 8.46
N GLY A 55 36.76 38.74 9.10
CA GLY A 55 37.48 39.27 10.27
C GLY A 55 37.14 38.62 11.61
N GLY A 56 36.41 37.49 11.61
CA GLY A 56 35.87 36.85 12.81
C GLY A 56 35.45 35.39 12.57
N PHE A 57 34.23 35.01 12.97
CA PHE A 57 33.71 33.66 12.82
C PHE A 57 33.22 33.37 11.39
N CYS A 58 33.43 32.15 10.92
CA CYS A 58 32.84 31.65 9.68
C CYS A 58 32.07 30.34 9.92
N GLY A 59 31.01 30.13 9.15
CA GLY A 59 30.24 28.89 9.22
C GLY A 59 29.46 28.63 7.94
N TRP A 60 29.07 27.38 7.74
CA TRP A 60 28.21 26.97 6.64
C TRP A 60 27.18 25.93 7.11
N VAL A 61 26.12 25.82 6.32
CA VAL A 61 25.08 24.80 6.48
C VAL A 61 25.18 23.83 5.30
N CYS A 62 25.16 22.52 5.58
CA CYS A 62 25.02 21.47 4.57
C CYS A 62 23.95 20.50 5.12
N GLY A 63 22.75 20.54 4.53
CA GLY A 63 21.58 19.80 5.01
C GLY A 63 21.09 20.26 6.40
N ARG A 64 20.93 19.33 7.35
CA ARG A 64 20.47 19.60 8.73
C ARG A 64 21.60 19.96 9.71
N SER A 65 22.84 20.06 9.22
CA SER A 65 24.04 20.25 10.03
C SER A 65 24.60 21.66 9.86
N ILE A 66 24.96 22.29 10.98
CA ILE A 66 25.61 23.60 11.01
C ILE A 66 27.06 23.40 11.43
N PHE A 67 27.99 23.94 10.65
CA PHE A 67 29.43 23.92 10.93
C PHE A 67 29.89 25.34 11.24
N VAL A 68 30.55 25.55 12.38
CA VAL A 68 31.06 26.85 12.82
C VAL A 68 32.52 26.72 13.19
N PHE A 69 33.36 27.62 12.67
CA PHE A 69 34.77 27.73 13.03
C PHE A 69 35.03 29.04 13.78
N GLY A 70 35.63 28.92 14.96
CA GLY A 70 36.15 30.02 15.75
C GLY A 70 37.67 29.93 15.86
N GLY A 71 38.33 31.09 15.85
CA GLY A 71 39.78 31.19 16.04
C GLY A 71 40.24 30.55 17.35
N ASP A 72 41.34 29.81 17.26
CA ASP A 72 42.10 29.16 18.34
C ASP A 72 41.31 28.35 19.35
N LYS A 73 40.58 27.34 18.85
CA LYS A 73 40.52 25.94 19.34
C LYS A 73 39.33 25.27 18.67
N SER A 74 39.61 24.20 17.93
CA SER A 74 38.63 23.39 17.18
C SER A 74 37.66 22.68 18.12
N VAL A 75 36.49 23.27 18.35
CA VAL A 75 35.34 22.62 19.01
C VAL A 75 34.32 22.23 17.94
N PHE A 76 34.11 20.93 17.75
CA PHE A 76 33.04 20.39 16.91
C PHE A 76 31.74 20.32 17.73
N LEU A 77 30.81 21.23 17.47
CA LEU A 77 29.45 21.17 18.02
C LEU A 77 28.48 20.73 16.91
N ILE A 78 28.09 19.45 16.93
CA ILE A 78 26.94 18.97 16.17
C ILE A 78 25.70 19.34 16.99
N VAL A 79 25.01 20.41 16.59
CA VAL A 79 23.71 20.77 17.17
C VAL A 79 22.62 20.37 16.19
N GLU A 80 21.94 19.27 16.44
CA GLU A 80 20.69 18.97 15.74
C GLU A 80 19.63 19.99 16.17
N LYS A 81 19.09 20.74 15.22
CA LYS A 81 18.06 21.75 15.48
C LYS A 81 16.74 21.06 15.83
N LYS A 82 16.46 20.84 17.12
CA LYS A 82 15.07 20.77 17.59
C LYS A 82 14.48 22.18 17.43
N ALA A 83 13.40 22.29 16.66
CA ALA A 83 12.70 23.55 16.50
C ALA A 83 12.23 24.06 17.87
N LYS A 84 12.84 25.15 18.36
CA LYS A 84 12.29 25.97 19.45
C LYS A 84 11.44 27.05 18.82
N GLY A 85 10.13 26.92 18.94
CA GLY A 85 9.19 28.00 18.68
C GLY A 85 9.36 29.09 19.74
N ASN A 86 9.42 30.35 19.29
CA ASN A 86 9.32 31.52 20.16
C ASN A 86 7.91 31.56 20.75
N GLY A 87 7.82 31.67 22.08
CA GLY A 87 6.56 31.75 22.79
C GLY A 87 5.78 33.00 22.42
N ASN A 88 4.58 32.82 21.86
CA ASN A 88 3.34 33.27 22.48
C ASN A 88 2.15 32.71 21.68
N THR A 89 1.98 31.39 21.70
CA THR A 89 0.72 30.74 21.32
C THR A 89 0.46 29.71 22.40
N ARG A 90 -0.76 29.71 22.93
CA ARG A 90 -1.23 28.61 23.76
C ARG A 90 -1.13 27.34 22.91
N ASP A 91 -0.05 26.58 23.08
CA ASP A 91 0.05 25.21 22.60
C ASP A 91 -0.98 24.42 23.41
N VAL A 92 -2.21 24.40 22.89
CA VAL A 92 -3.14 23.35 23.22
C VAL A 92 -2.58 22.12 22.50
N GLY A 93 -1.67 21.41 23.15
CA GLY A 93 -1.21 20.11 22.69
C GLY A 93 -2.43 19.22 22.56
N MET A 94 -2.97 19.11 21.35
CA MET A 94 -3.94 18.07 21.02
C MET A 94 -3.21 16.76 21.22
N ALA A 95 -3.54 16.02 22.28
CA ALA A 95 -3.04 14.67 22.46
C ALA A 95 -3.31 13.89 21.17
N GLU A 96 -2.27 13.29 20.58
CA GLU A 96 -2.44 12.45 19.40
C GLU A 96 -3.44 11.34 19.74
N LYS A 97 -4.56 11.29 19.00
CA LYS A 97 -5.56 10.25 19.18
C LYS A 97 -4.92 8.91 18.78
N LEU A 98 -4.93 7.94 19.69
CA LEU A 98 -4.45 6.59 19.44
C LEU A 98 -5.59 5.68 18.98
N MET A 99 -5.22 4.58 18.33
CA MET A 99 -6.10 3.46 17.99
C MET A 99 -5.42 2.12 18.26
N HIS A 100 -6.22 1.10 18.53
CA HIS A 100 -5.78 -0.28 18.52
C HIS A 100 -5.54 -0.77 17.09
N ALA A 101 -4.44 -1.49 16.90
CA ALA A 101 -4.12 -2.16 15.65
C ALA A 101 -3.34 -3.44 15.90
N VAL A 102 -3.34 -4.32 14.90
CA VAL A 102 -2.57 -5.56 14.89
C VAL A 102 -1.56 -5.49 13.75
N ARG A 103 -0.28 -5.68 14.06
CA ARG A 103 0.82 -5.59 13.10
C ARG A 103 1.77 -6.77 13.22
N TYR A 104 2.66 -6.93 12.25
CA TYR A 104 3.85 -7.79 12.39
C TYR A 104 5.12 -7.01 12.05
N ASP A 105 6.23 -7.39 12.71
CA ASP A 105 7.50 -6.65 12.61
C ASP A 105 8.53 -7.35 11.69
N SER A 106 8.24 -8.57 11.24
CA SER A 106 9.13 -9.35 10.37
C SER A 106 8.35 -10.39 9.55
N TYR A 107 9.04 -11.00 8.58
CA TYR A 107 8.50 -12.13 7.82
C TYR A 107 8.48 -13.43 8.63
N GLY A 108 7.60 -14.35 8.27
CA GLY A 108 7.62 -15.74 8.73
C GLY A 108 7.03 -16.00 10.11
N GLY A 109 6.54 -14.97 10.81
CA GLY A 109 6.03 -15.10 12.18
C GLY A 109 4.69 -15.85 12.33
N GLY A 110 3.93 -16.06 11.25
CA GLY A 110 2.60 -16.69 11.33
C GLY A 110 1.66 -15.92 12.25
N ALA A 111 0.69 -16.62 12.86
CA ALA A 111 -0.25 -15.99 13.79
C ALA A 111 0.43 -15.47 15.07
N SER A 112 1.40 -16.21 15.62
CA SER A 112 2.14 -15.80 16.83
C SER A 112 3.05 -14.58 16.63
N GLY A 113 3.37 -14.25 15.38
CA GLY A 113 4.11 -13.04 15.02
C GLY A 113 3.24 -11.77 14.94
N LEU A 114 1.92 -11.88 15.12
CA LEU A 114 1.03 -10.73 15.22
C LEU A 114 1.14 -10.09 16.61
N LYS A 115 1.14 -8.76 16.64
CA LYS A 115 1.25 -7.94 17.85
C LYS A 115 0.14 -6.92 17.89
N HIS A 116 -0.63 -6.94 18.97
CA HIS A 116 -1.59 -5.90 19.33
C HIS A 116 -0.83 -4.68 19.86
N VAL A 117 -1.14 -3.50 19.32
CA VAL A 117 -0.45 -2.25 19.63
C VAL A 117 -1.44 -1.08 19.68
N GLU A 118 -1.05 -0.02 20.35
CA GLU A 118 -1.64 1.31 20.17
C GLU A 118 -0.75 2.14 19.25
N VAL A 119 -1.36 2.77 18.24
CA VAL A 119 -0.67 3.63 17.27
C VAL A 119 -1.48 4.89 17.01
N PRO A 120 -0.88 6.00 16.56
CA PRO A 120 -1.64 7.19 16.19
C PRO A 120 -2.67 6.89 15.09
N VAL A 121 -3.86 7.48 15.21
CA VAL A 121 -4.86 7.50 14.14
C VAL A 121 -4.27 8.26 12.95
N PRO A 122 -4.28 7.68 11.73
CA PRO A 122 -3.71 8.35 10.57
C PRO A 122 -4.59 9.52 10.10
N THR A 123 -3.98 10.54 9.52
CA THR A 123 -4.69 11.69 8.91
C THR A 123 -4.81 11.47 7.39
N PRO A 124 -6.00 11.66 6.79
CA PRO A 124 -6.17 11.47 5.34
C PRO A 124 -5.51 12.59 4.53
N GLY A 125 -4.75 12.22 3.51
CA GLY A 125 -4.18 13.15 2.53
C GLY A 125 -5.14 13.49 1.38
N GLU A 126 -4.65 14.20 0.37
CA GLU A 126 -5.43 14.52 -0.84
C GLU A 126 -5.96 13.24 -1.51
N GLY A 127 -7.25 13.23 -1.86
CA GLY A 127 -7.89 12.08 -2.50
C GLY A 127 -8.07 10.86 -1.58
N GLU A 128 -7.95 11.04 -0.27
CA GLU A 128 -8.10 9.99 0.74
C GLU A 128 -9.21 10.30 1.74
N VAL A 129 -9.71 9.24 2.38
CA VAL A 129 -10.68 9.32 3.48
C VAL A 129 -10.20 8.48 4.65
N LEU A 130 -10.46 8.94 5.86
CA LEU A 130 -10.26 8.16 7.08
C LEU A 130 -11.54 7.41 7.39
N LEU A 131 -11.42 6.10 7.54
CA LEU A 131 -12.53 5.21 7.84
C LEU A 131 -12.43 4.73 9.28
N ASN A 132 -13.53 4.76 10.02
CA ASN A 132 -13.75 3.94 11.21
C ASN A 132 -14.23 2.56 10.75
N LEU A 133 -13.43 1.52 11.00
CA LEU A 133 -13.63 0.20 10.40
C LEU A 133 -14.65 -0.63 11.17
N GLU A 134 -15.74 -0.99 10.51
CA GLU A 134 -16.80 -1.84 11.05
C GLU A 134 -16.57 -3.33 10.71
N ALA A 135 -15.87 -3.63 9.62
CA ALA A 135 -15.48 -4.99 9.26
C ALA A 135 -14.25 -4.98 8.34
N ARG A 136 -13.46 -6.05 8.40
CA ARG A 136 -12.30 -6.29 7.54
C ARG A 136 -12.21 -7.77 7.16
N SER A 137 -11.69 -8.08 5.98
CA SER A 137 -11.74 -9.41 5.40
C SER A 137 -10.34 -9.94 5.06
N LEU A 138 -10.02 -11.15 5.52
CA LEU A 138 -8.74 -11.78 5.22
C LEU A 138 -8.73 -12.41 3.81
N ASN A 139 -7.55 -12.37 3.20
CA ASN A 139 -7.25 -13.01 1.93
C ASN A 139 -5.96 -13.84 2.04
N PRO A 140 -5.80 -14.90 1.24
CA PRO A 140 -4.56 -15.68 1.23
C PRO A 140 -3.31 -14.84 0.93
N VAL A 141 -3.44 -13.71 0.24
CA VAL A 141 -2.33 -12.78 -0.03
C VAL A 141 -1.76 -12.18 1.26
N ASP A 142 -2.56 -11.98 2.31
CA ASP A 142 -2.13 -11.37 3.56
C ASP A 142 -1.09 -12.28 4.26
N ARG A 143 -1.43 -13.56 4.46
CA ARG A 143 -0.49 -14.54 5.02
C ARG A 143 0.71 -14.82 4.11
N LYS A 144 0.52 -14.80 2.79
CA LYS A 144 1.62 -15.02 1.82
C LYS A 144 2.62 -13.86 1.86
N THR A 145 2.13 -12.64 2.06
CA THR A 145 2.94 -11.43 2.28
C THR A 145 3.76 -11.57 3.54
N GLN A 146 3.12 -11.91 4.67
CA GLN A 146 3.85 -12.14 5.94
C GLN A 146 4.84 -13.31 5.83
N LYS A 147 4.53 -14.38 5.10
CA LYS A 147 5.48 -15.50 4.87
C LYS A 147 6.69 -15.10 3.99
N GLY A 148 6.65 -13.94 3.33
CA GLY A 148 7.73 -13.43 2.49
C GLY A 148 7.69 -13.93 1.05
N MET A 149 6.55 -14.47 0.59
CA MET A 149 6.39 -14.97 -0.79
C MET A 149 6.33 -13.86 -1.85
N LEU A 150 6.13 -12.61 -1.42
CA LEU A 150 6.05 -11.43 -2.27
C LEU A 150 7.30 -10.53 -2.13
N ARG A 151 8.40 -11.06 -1.59
CA ARG A 151 9.67 -10.34 -1.51
C ARG A 151 10.26 -10.10 -2.91
N PRO A 152 10.92 -8.95 -3.15
CA PRO A 152 11.11 -7.81 -2.24
C PRO A 152 9.97 -6.77 -2.30
N LEU A 153 8.85 -7.07 -2.95
CA LEU A 153 7.81 -6.09 -3.25
C LEU A 153 6.97 -5.72 -2.02
N PHE A 154 6.60 -6.69 -1.17
CA PHE A 154 5.72 -6.47 -0.02
C PHE A 154 6.08 -7.26 1.26
N PRO A 155 5.84 -6.68 2.45
CA PRO A 155 5.46 -5.28 2.64
C PRO A 155 6.66 -4.35 2.34
N ARG A 156 6.36 -3.07 2.04
CA ARG A 156 7.39 -2.08 1.68
C ARG A 156 8.31 -1.74 2.85
N LYS A 157 7.77 -1.79 4.07
CA LYS A 157 8.48 -1.52 5.32
C LYS A 157 7.89 -2.34 6.46
N PHE A 158 8.70 -2.58 7.48
CA PHE A 158 8.24 -3.03 8.78
C PHE A 158 8.32 -1.88 9.79
N PRO A 159 7.47 -1.87 10.84
CA PRO A 159 6.37 -2.81 11.07
C PRO A 159 5.20 -2.59 10.10
N PHE A 160 4.35 -3.58 9.91
CA PHE A 160 3.27 -3.55 8.90
C PHE A 160 1.93 -3.99 9.49
N ILE A 161 0.90 -3.14 9.31
CA ILE A 161 -0.50 -3.46 9.62
C ILE A 161 -1.11 -4.06 8.34
N PRO A 162 -1.49 -5.35 8.32
CA PRO A 162 -1.96 -6.01 7.11
C PRO A 162 -3.45 -5.78 6.85
N VAL A 163 -3.98 -6.52 5.86
CA VAL A 163 -5.37 -6.51 5.40
C VAL A 163 -5.73 -5.26 4.61
N THR A 164 -6.48 -5.50 3.53
CA THR A 164 -6.79 -4.48 2.52
C THR A 164 -8.27 -4.38 2.20
N ASP A 165 -9.06 -5.40 2.52
CA ASP A 165 -10.49 -5.43 2.28
C ASP A 165 -11.23 -4.94 3.53
N VAL A 166 -11.93 -3.81 3.43
CA VAL A 166 -12.60 -3.20 4.58
C VAL A 166 -13.99 -2.65 4.24
N ALA A 167 -14.81 -2.49 5.27
CA ALA A 167 -16.03 -1.72 5.24
C ALA A 167 -16.17 -0.93 6.55
N GLY A 168 -16.71 0.28 6.46
CA GLY A 168 -16.76 1.17 7.61
C GLY A 168 -17.51 2.46 7.34
N GLU A 169 -17.28 3.43 8.20
CA GLU A 169 -17.86 4.77 8.13
C GLU A 169 -16.74 5.80 7.89
N VAL A 170 -16.94 6.73 6.96
CA VAL A 170 -16.06 7.88 6.78
C VAL A 170 -16.16 8.76 8.03
N VAL A 171 -15.04 9.06 8.67
CA VAL A 171 -14.99 9.99 9.83
C VAL A 171 -14.32 11.32 9.49
N GLU A 172 -13.42 11.31 8.52
CA GLU A 172 -12.72 12.50 8.03
C GLU A 172 -12.39 12.31 6.55
N VAL A 173 -12.35 13.42 5.81
CA VAL A 173 -12.00 13.44 4.39
C VAL A 173 -10.79 14.34 4.20
N GLY A 174 -9.90 13.94 3.30
CA GLY A 174 -8.74 14.74 2.95
C GLY A 174 -9.10 16.00 2.17
N PRO A 175 -8.11 16.88 1.92
CA PRO A 175 -8.31 18.10 1.15
C PRO A 175 -8.95 17.85 -0.22
N GLU A 176 -9.88 18.72 -0.62
CA GLU A 176 -10.60 18.70 -1.90
C GLU A 176 -11.43 17.43 -2.21
N VAL A 177 -11.61 16.52 -1.26
CA VAL A 177 -12.53 15.38 -1.42
C VAL A 177 -13.98 15.87 -1.32
N LYS A 178 -14.75 15.68 -2.39
CA LYS A 178 -16.14 16.21 -2.53
C LYS A 178 -17.21 15.12 -2.63
N ASN A 179 -16.82 13.92 -3.03
CA ASN A 179 -17.73 12.79 -3.27
C ASN A 179 -17.99 11.91 -2.04
N PHE A 180 -17.33 12.22 -0.91
CA PHE A 180 -17.56 11.58 0.39
C PHE A 180 -17.59 12.65 1.49
N LYS A 181 -18.30 12.35 2.57
CA LYS A 181 -18.36 13.16 3.79
C LYS A 181 -18.40 12.26 5.03
N ALA A 182 -18.12 12.84 6.20
CA ALA A 182 -18.28 12.14 7.47
C ALA A 182 -19.70 11.56 7.63
N GLY A 183 -19.79 10.34 8.15
CA GLY A 183 -21.04 9.58 8.29
C GLY A 183 -21.37 8.65 7.10
N ASP A 184 -20.71 8.80 5.95
CA ASP A 184 -20.96 7.93 4.80
C ASP A 184 -20.49 6.49 5.10
N LYS A 185 -21.38 5.52 4.88
CA LYS A 185 -21.05 4.09 4.97
C LYS A 185 -20.42 3.63 3.66
N VAL A 186 -19.29 2.93 3.72
CA VAL A 186 -18.49 2.59 2.54
C VAL A 186 -17.92 1.17 2.60
N VAL A 187 -17.57 0.66 1.41
CA VAL A 187 -16.69 -0.50 1.20
C VAL A 187 -15.44 0.02 0.48
N ALA A 188 -14.26 -0.43 0.89
CA ALA A 188 -13.01 0.02 0.29
C ALA A 188 -11.98 -1.09 0.14
N TYR A 189 -11.11 -0.90 -0.86
CA TYR A 189 -9.85 -1.62 -1.00
C TYR A 189 -8.68 -0.67 -0.68
N LEU A 190 -7.95 -0.93 0.40
CA LEU A 190 -6.89 -0.04 0.91
C LEU A 190 -5.62 -0.02 0.05
N GLY A 191 -5.49 -0.95 -0.89
CA GLY A 191 -4.25 -1.09 -1.65
C GLY A 191 -3.15 -1.82 -0.86
N PRO A 192 -1.97 -2.01 -1.48
CA PRO A 192 -0.93 -2.87 -0.94
C PRO A 192 -0.20 -2.31 0.30
N LEU A 193 -0.57 -1.10 0.75
CA LEU A 193 -0.05 -0.49 1.96
C LEU A 193 -0.70 -1.05 3.23
N GLY A 194 -1.79 -1.80 3.11
CA GLY A 194 -2.47 -2.41 4.26
C GLY A 194 -3.19 -1.37 5.12
N GLY A 195 -3.27 -1.64 6.42
CA GLY A 195 -3.98 -0.81 7.41
C GLY A 195 -5.29 -1.41 7.90
N GLY A 196 -5.76 -2.50 7.29
CA GLY A 196 -7.08 -3.08 7.59
C GLY A 196 -7.21 -3.73 8.96
N LEU A 197 -6.11 -4.16 9.60
CA LEU A 197 -6.14 -4.61 11.01
C LEU A 197 -5.96 -3.46 12.02
N GLY A 198 -6.65 -2.34 11.82
CA GLY A 198 -6.77 -1.26 12.80
C GLY A 198 -8.23 -0.97 13.13
N GLU A 199 -8.48 -0.10 14.10
CA GLU A 199 -9.80 0.53 14.27
C GLU A 199 -10.07 1.56 13.18
N TYR A 200 -9.03 2.24 12.68
CA TYR A 200 -9.12 3.17 11.57
C TYR A 200 -8.15 2.83 10.44
N ALA A 201 -8.49 3.22 9.22
CA ALA A 201 -7.60 3.12 8.07
C ALA A 201 -7.83 4.23 7.05
N ILE A 202 -6.78 4.55 6.30
CA ILE A 202 -6.83 5.46 5.16
C ILE A 202 -7.20 4.69 3.89
N ALA A 203 -8.26 5.13 3.21
CA ALA A 203 -8.67 4.60 1.93
C ALA A 203 -8.60 5.67 0.84
N LYS A 204 -8.20 5.27 -0.36
CA LYS A 204 -8.27 6.15 -1.53
C LYS A 204 -9.72 6.27 -2.00
N VAL A 205 -10.12 7.49 -2.32
CA VAL A 205 -11.46 7.79 -2.86
C VAL A 205 -11.76 6.99 -4.12
N SER A 206 -10.76 6.75 -4.99
CA SER A 206 -10.90 5.97 -6.23
C SER A 206 -11.17 4.47 -6.03
N LEU A 207 -10.95 3.97 -4.81
CA LEU A 207 -11.13 2.57 -4.42
C LEU A 207 -12.11 2.42 -3.25
N THR A 208 -12.90 3.46 -3.00
CA THR A 208 -13.95 3.53 -1.98
C THR A 208 -15.29 3.69 -2.68
N VAL A 209 -16.28 2.92 -2.27
CA VAL A 209 -17.63 2.96 -2.85
C VAL A 209 -18.69 3.02 -1.75
N PRO A 210 -19.86 3.64 -2.00
CA PRO A 210 -20.95 3.64 -1.04
C PRO A 210 -21.38 2.22 -0.67
N ARG A 211 -21.62 1.99 0.62
CA ARG A 211 -22.25 0.78 1.13
C ARG A 211 -23.72 1.07 1.42
N PRO A 212 -24.65 0.53 0.63
CA PRO A 212 -26.07 0.74 0.88
C PRO A 212 -26.50 -0.03 2.14
N PRO A 213 -27.58 0.38 2.83
CA PRO A 213 -27.99 -0.18 4.12
C PRO A 213 -28.35 -1.68 4.06
N GLU A 214 -28.71 -2.19 2.88
CA GLU A 214 -29.01 -3.62 2.65
C GLU A 214 -27.76 -4.50 2.66
N VAL A 215 -26.57 -3.91 2.53
CA VAL A 215 -25.29 -4.63 2.54
C VAL A 215 -24.61 -4.43 3.89
N SER A 216 -24.48 -5.51 4.66
CA SER A 216 -23.82 -5.44 5.97
C SER A 216 -22.32 -5.11 5.84
N PRO A 217 -21.66 -4.60 6.90
CA PRO A 217 -20.22 -4.36 6.89
C PRO A 217 -19.42 -5.61 6.51
N ALA A 218 -19.77 -6.76 7.09
CA ALA A 218 -19.09 -8.02 6.86
C ALA A 218 -19.21 -8.50 5.40
N GLU A 219 -20.40 -8.37 4.80
CA GLU A 219 -20.60 -8.70 3.38
C GLU A 219 -19.81 -7.74 2.50
N GLY A 220 -19.89 -6.43 2.76
CA GLY A 220 -19.14 -5.41 2.05
C GLY A 220 -17.64 -5.66 2.06
N ALA A 221 -17.04 -5.82 3.24
CA ALA A 221 -15.62 -6.13 3.38
C ALA A 221 -15.26 -7.44 2.67
N GLY A 222 -16.12 -8.46 2.71
CA GLY A 222 -15.90 -9.73 2.03
C GLY A 222 -15.82 -9.65 0.50
N LEU A 223 -16.23 -8.54 -0.13
CA LEU A 223 -16.33 -8.42 -1.60
C LEU A 223 -15.03 -7.99 -2.27
N ALA A 224 -14.22 -7.12 -1.66
CA ALA A 224 -13.19 -6.35 -2.37
C ALA A 224 -12.21 -7.22 -3.18
N VAL A 225 -11.14 -7.78 -2.60
CA VAL A 225 -10.19 -8.59 -3.39
C VAL A 225 -10.87 -9.82 -4.00
N ALA A 226 -11.63 -10.58 -3.22
CA ALA A 226 -12.15 -11.87 -3.66
C ALA A 226 -13.19 -11.77 -4.78
N GLY A 227 -14.15 -10.85 -4.64
CA GLY A 227 -15.19 -10.59 -5.63
C GLY A 227 -14.64 -9.93 -6.88
N LEU A 228 -13.75 -8.93 -6.76
CA LEU A 228 -13.09 -8.32 -7.92
C LEU A 228 -12.27 -9.33 -8.71
N THR A 229 -11.57 -10.24 -8.04
CA THR A 229 -10.83 -11.34 -8.69
C THR A 229 -11.78 -12.23 -9.50
N ALA A 230 -12.88 -12.67 -8.89
CA ALA A 230 -13.88 -13.51 -9.56
C ALA A 230 -14.53 -12.79 -10.75
N HIS A 231 -14.85 -11.51 -10.59
CA HIS A 231 -15.42 -10.67 -11.63
C HIS A 231 -14.47 -10.54 -12.83
N MET A 232 -13.21 -10.16 -12.59
CA MET A 232 -12.21 -9.99 -13.65
C MET A 232 -11.86 -11.32 -14.34
N ALA A 233 -11.75 -12.41 -13.58
CA ALA A 233 -11.56 -13.76 -14.11
C ALA A 233 -12.61 -14.08 -15.18
N LEU A 234 -13.88 -13.87 -14.86
CA LEU A 234 -14.99 -14.22 -15.74
C LEU A 234 -15.13 -13.23 -16.90
N THR A 235 -15.14 -11.93 -16.63
CA THR A 235 -15.43 -10.91 -17.65
C THR A 235 -14.25 -10.65 -18.57
N GLN A 236 -13.03 -10.55 -18.04
CA GLN A 236 -11.85 -10.19 -18.83
C GLN A 236 -11.16 -11.43 -19.40
N SER A 237 -10.83 -12.42 -18.56
CA SER A 237 -10.07 -13.59 -19.00
C SER A 237 -10.94 -14.61 -19.77
N ALA A 238 -12.13 -14.91 -19.26
CA ALA A 238 -13.07 -15.80 -19.94
C ALA A 238 -14.00 -15.11 -20.94
N GLY A 239 -14.16 -13.78 -20.89
CA GLY A 239 -15.04 -13.03 -21.79
C GLY A 239 -16.52 -13.32 -21.55
N VAL A 240 -16.92 -13.64 -20.31
CA VAL A 240 -18.32 -13.88 -19.93
C VAL A 240 -19.04 -12.54 -19.85
N LYS A 241 -20.21 -12.44 -20.47
CA LYS A 241 -21.10 -11.30 -20.26
C LYS A 241 -22.11 -11.66 -19.16
N LEU A 242 -22.08 -10.92 -18.05
CA LEU A 242 -22.88 -11.23 -16.86
C LEU A 242 -24.38 -10.88 -17.01
N ASP A 243 -24.74 -10.19 -18.08
CA ASP A 243 -26.13 -9.94 -18.49
C ASP A 243 -26.79 -11.15 -19.18
N GLY A 244 -26.03 -12.23 -19.42
CA GLY A 244 -26.50 -13.43 -20.10
C GLY A 244 -26.62 -13.32 -21.63
N SER A 245 -26.30 -12.17 -22.23
CA SER A 245 -26.38 -11.92 -23.68
C SER A 245 -25.25 -12.59 -24.48
N GLY A 246 -24.22 -13.06 -23.79
CA GLY A 246 -23.07 -13.73 -24.39
C GLY A 246 -23.38 -15.18 -24.82
N PRO A 247 -22.56 -15.75 -25.71
CA PRO A 247 -22.65 -17.17 -26.04
C PRO A 247 -22.38 -18.01 -24.80
N ARG A 248 -23.11 -19.12 -24.64
CA ARG A 248 -22.94 -20.06 -23.53
C ARG A 248 -21.50 -20.59 -23.48
N LYS A 249 -20.90 -20.58 -22.29
CA LYS A 249 -19.55 -21.09 -22.01
C LYS A 249 -19.58 -22.18 -20.93
N ASN A 250 -18.67 -23.15 -21.06
CA ASN A 250 -18.40 -24.12 -20.01
C ASN A 250 -17.23 -23.60 -19.18
N ILE A 251 -17.39 -23.51 -17.87
CA ILE A 251 -16.37 -22.95 -16.96
C ILE A 251 -16.05 -23.96 -15.86
N LEU A 252 -14.75 -24.15 -15.66
CA LEU A 252 -14.19 -24.84 -14.50
C LEU A 252 -13.88 -23.83 -13.40
N ILE A 253 -14.36 -24.08 -12.20
CA ILE A 253 -14.01 -23.33 -11.00
C ILE A 253 -13.43 -24.32 -9.99
N THR A 254 -12.12 -24.27 -9.80
CA THR A 254 -11.43 -25.02 -8.73
C THR A 254 -11.56 -24.28 -7.41
N ALA A 255 -11.50 -25.00 -6.29
CA ALA A 255 -11.65 -24.44 -4.93
C ALA A 255 -12.92 -23.56 -4.78
N ALA A 256 -14.04 -24.03 -5.36
CA ALA A 256 -15.29 -23.27 -5.47
C ALA A 256 -15.93 -22.89 -4.12
N SER A 257 -15.57 -23.57 -3.02
CA SER A 257 -16.01 -23.22 -1.66
C SER A 257 -15.23 -22.05 -1.05
N GLY A 258 -14.07 -21.68 -1.60
CA GLY A 258 -13.20 -20.65 -1.05
C GLY A 258 -13.64 -19.21 -1.36
N GLY A 259 -12.87 -18.24 -0.88
CA GLY A 259 -13.17 -16.81 -0.99
C GLY A 259 -13.44 -16.32 -2.43
N VAL A 260 -12.56 -16.63 -3.40
CA VAL A 260 -12.80 -16.25 -4.81
C VAL A 260 -13.79 -17.21 -5.48
N GLY A 261 -13.66 -18.51 -5.18
CA GLY A 261 -14.44 -19.57 -5.83
C GLY A 261 -15.94 -19.40 -5.66
N HIS A 262 -16.41 -19.06 -4.46
CA HIS A 262 -17.84 -18.97 -4.19
C HIS A 262 -18.50 -17.79 -4.93
N TYR A 263 -17.78 -16.67 -5.12
CA TYR A 263 -18.25 -15.58 -5.97
C TYR A 263 -18.20 -15.97 -7.44
N ALA A 264 -17.12 -16.63 -7.90
CA ALA A 264 -16.99 -17.07 -9.28
C ALA A 264 -18.15 -17.98 -9.69
N VAL A 265 -18.58 -18.90 -8.82
CA VAL A 265 -19.74 -19.78 -9.09
C VAL A 265 -21.02 -18.97 -9.31
N GLN A 266 -21.27 -17.98 -8.46
CA GLN A 266 -22.49 -17.17 -8.52
C GLN A 266 -22.49 -16.27 -9.76
N LEU A 267 -21.39 -15.56 -10.01
CA LEU A 267 -21.24 -14.69 -11.18
C LEU A 267 -21.29 -15.49 -12.49
N ALA A 268 -20.71 -16.68 -12.53
CA ALA A 268 -20.78 -17.54 -13.71
C ALA A 268 -22.23 -17.94 -14.04
N LYS A 269 -23.08 -18.19 -13.03
CA LYS A 269 -24.51 -18.49 -13.25
C LYS A 269 -25.26 -17.32 -13.90
N LEU A 270 -24.95 -16.08 -13.51
CA LEU A 270 -25.55 -14.88 -14.13
C LEU A 270 -25.22 -14.80 -15.64
N GLY A 271 -24.00 -15.17 -16.02
CA GLY A 271 -23.53 -15.11 -17.40
C GLY A 271 -23.93 -16.27 -18.32
N ASN A 272 -25.04 -16.97 -18.05
CA ASN A 272 -25.53 -18.11 -18.85
C ASN A 272 -24.45 -19.19 -19.09
N THR A 273 -23.72 -19.56 -18.03
CA THR A 273 -22.66 -20.59 -18.10
C THR A 273 -23.12 -21.91 -17.48
N ARG A 274 -22.45 -23.01 -17.85
CA ARG A 274 -22.66 -24.35 -17.25
C ARG A 274 -21.50 -24.71 -16.32
N ILE A 275 -21.82 -25.17 -15.11
CA ILE A 275 -20.88 -25.62 -14.06
C ILE A 275 -20.95 -27.15 -13.96
N SER A 276 -19.83 -27.87 -13.97
CA SER A 276 -19.82 -29.36 -13.89
C SER A 276 -18.48 -29.90 -13.36
N TRP A 277 -18.45 -30.54 -12.17
CA TRP A 277 -17.20 -31.02 -11.52
C TRP A 277 -16.79 -32.47 -11.83
N SER A 278 -17.71 -33.36 -12.20
CA SER A 278 -17.42 -34.78 -12.43
C SER A 278 -16.65 -35.11 -13.73
N VAL A 279 -16.11 -34.10 -14.43
CA VAL A 279 -15.72 -34.16 -15.87
C VAL A 279 -14.25 -33.74 -16.14
N PHE A 280 -13.51 -33.25 -15.14
CA PHE A 280 -12.36 -32.37 -15.43
C PHE A 280 -11.06 -33.02 -15.91
N GLU A 281 -10.88 -34.33 -15.87
CA GLU A 281 -9.56 -34.90 -16.17
C GLU A 281 -9.31 -35.16 -17.68
N PRO A 282 -10.24 -35.76 -18.47
CA PRO A 282 -9.95 -36.10 -19.88
C PRO A 282 -10.47 -35.09 -20.92
N SER A 283 -11.37 -34.16 -20.55
CA SER A 283 -12.25 -33.46 -21.52
C SER A 283 -11.84 -32.02 -21.89
N LEU A 284 -10.62 -31.56 -21.61
CA LEU A 284 -10.18 -30.27 -22.11
C LEU A 284 -9.94 -30.34 -23.63
N ASN A 285 -10.91 -29.84 -24.42
CA ASN A 285 -10.74 -29.60 -25.85
C ASN A 285 -9.80 -28.40 -26.11
N SER A 286 -9.45 -28.16 -27.38
CA SER A 286 -8.47 -27.13 -27.78
C SER A 286 -8.89 -25.67 -27.50
N LYS A 287 -10.14 -25.41 -27.11
CA LYS A 287 -10.67 -24.06 -26.80
C LYS A 287 -11.02 -23.87 -25.32
N GLY A 288 -10.81 -24.89 -24.47
CA GLY A 288 -11.07 -24.82 -23.04
C GLY A 288 -10.12 -23.84 -22.33
N LYS A 289 -10.67 -22.93 -21.53
CA LYS A 289 -9.90 -22.03 -20.66
C LYS A 289 -9.98 -22.54 -19.21
N VAL A 290 -8.83 -22.78 -18.59
CA VAL A 290 -8.72 -23.00 -17.14
C VAL A 290 -8.32 -21.68 -16.52
N ILE A 291 -9.17 -21.14 -15.65
CA ILE A 291 -8.85 -19.96 -14.86
C ILE A 291 -8.25 -20.46 -13.56
N ASP A 292 -6.92 -20.40 -13.47
CA ASP A 292 -6.24 -20.60 -12.20
C ASP A 292 -6.28 -19.29 -11.42
N ILE A 293 -7.12 -19.26 -10.38
CA ILE A 293 -7.26 -18.13 -9.45
C ILE A 293 -6.13 -18.08 -8.42
N THR A 294 -5.17 -19.03 -8.45
CA THR A 294 -4.02 -19.07 -7.55
C THR A 294 -2.71 -19.14 -8.34
N PRO A 295 -2.13 -18.00 -8.77
CA PRO A 295 -0.87 -18.04 -9.48
C PRO A 295 0.25 -18.57 -8.57
N GLY A 296 0.70 -19.79 -8.83
CA GLY A 296 1.97 -20.34 -8.33
C GLY A 296 3.08 -20.16 -9.36
N LEU A 297 4.34 -20.37 -8.95
CA LEU A 297 5.49 -20.34 -9.86
C LEU A 297 5.32 -21.33 -11.03
N SER A 298 4.74 -22.50 -10.77
CA SER A 298 4.42 -23.50 -11.81
C SER A 298 3.37 -23.00 -12.80
N SER A 299 2.34 -22.29 -12.34
CA SER A 299 1.34 -21.66 -13.20
C SER A 299 1.98 -20.58 -14.09
N MET A 300 2.86 -19.74 -13.53
CA MET A 300 3.58 -18.71 -14.32
C MET A 300 4.50 -19.33 -15.38
N TRP A 301 5.24 -20.39 -15.02
CA TRP A 301 6.06 -21.13 -15.98
C TRP A 301 5.23 -21.76 -17.10
N THR A 302 4.12 -22.41 -16.73
CA THR A 302 3.19 -23.01 -17.68
C THR A 302 2.59 -21.97 -18.64
N PHE A 303 2.27 -20.77 -18.14
CA PHE A 303 1.86 -19.64 -18.99
C PHE A 303 2.94 -19.26 -19.99
N ALA A 304 4.18 -19.05 -19.54
CA ALA A 304 5.30 -18.65 -20.38
C ALA A 304 5.55 -19.68 -21.50
N VAL A 305 5.62 -20.97 -21.14
CA VAL A 305 5.79 -22.07 -22.11
C VAL A 305 4.64 -22.10 -23.10
N LYS A 306 3.37 -22.01 -22.66
CA LYS A 306 2.21 -22.02 -23.56
C LYS A 306 2.18 -20.83 -24.51
N LYS A 307 2.62 -19.65 -24.05
CA LYS A 307 2.71 -18.44 -24.88
C LYS A 307 3.83 -18.58 -25.93
N LEU A 308 5.01 -19.07 -25.53
CA LEU A 308 6.14 -19.30 -26.43
C LEU A 308 5.87 -20.40 -27.46
N THR A 309 5.13 -21.45 -27.07
CA THR A 309 4.76 -22.57 -27.95
C THR A 309 3.50 -22.32 -28.78
N PHE A 310 2.91 -21.11 -28.72
CA PHE A 310 1.65 -20.76 -29.38
C PHE A 310 0.54 -21.80 -29.14
N SER A 311 0.48 -22.36 -27.93
CA SER A 311 -0.47 -23.41 -27.61
C SER A 311 -1.91 -22.90 -27.72
N LYS A 312 -2.77 -23.65 -28.41
CA LYS A 312 -4.21 -23.37 -28.49
C LYS A 312 -4.89 -23.42 -27.10
N LYS A 313 -4.35 -24.24 -26.18
CA LYS A 313 -4.79 -24.31 -24.77
C LYS A 313 -4.02 -23.27 -23.95
N GLN A 314 -4.71 -22.24 -23.47
CA GLN A 314 -4.10 -21.15 -22.72
C GLN A 314 -4.26 -21.32 -21.21
N LEU A 315 -3.24 -20.96 -20.46
CA LEU A 315 -3.32 -20.67 -19.03
C LEU A 315 -3.19 -19.16 -18.89
N VAL A 316 -4.09 -18.49 -18.18
CA VAL A 316 -4.06 -17.03 -18.02
C VAL A 316 -3.83 -16.71 -16.55
N PRO A 317 -2.62 -16.26 -16.15
CA PRO A 317 -2.42 -15.79 -14.79
C PRO A 317 -3.22 -14.50 -14.60
N LEU A 318 -4.11 -14.49 -13.61
CA LEU A 318 -4.89 -13.31 -13.31
C LEU A 318 -4.12 -12.38 -12.39
N LEU A 319 -3.81 -11.18 -12.88
CA LEU A 319 -3.39 -10.06 -12.06
C LEU A 319 -4.60 -9.18 -11.83
N VAL A 320 -4.97 -9.02 -10.57
CA VAL A 320 -6.13 -8.21 -10.17
C VAL A 320 -5.69 -6.74 -10.19
N ALA A 321 -6.44 -5.93 -10.94
CA ALA A 321 -6.32 -4.49 -10.96
C ALA A 321 -7.64 -3.94 -10.38
N PRO A 322 -7.68 -3.65 -9.07
CA PRO A 322 -8.88 -3.14 -8.41
C PRO A 322 -9.36 -1.84 -9.04
N ASN A 323 -10.68 -1.73 -9.24
CA ASN A 323 -11.35 -0.54 -9.77
C ASN A 323 -12.62 -0.29 -8.94
N GLY A 324 -12.84 0.96 -8.51
CA GLY A 324 -14.04 1.37 -7.79
C GLY A 324 -15.34 1.07 -8.54
N GLU A 325 -15.38 1.19 -9.87
CA GLU A 325 -16.60 0.90 -10.65
C GLU A 325 -17.00 -0.59 -10.56
N ASN A 326 -16.03 -1.49 -10.69
CA ASN A 326 -16.26 -2.92 -10.55
C ASN A 326 -16.66 -3.29 -9.11
N LEU A 327 -16.09 -2.61 -8.12
CA LEU A 327 -16.45 -2.81 -6.72
C LEU A 327 -17.89 -2.36 -6.46
N ASN A 328 -18.28 -1.20 -6.98
CA ASN A 328 -19.63 -0.67 -6.89
C ASN A 328 -20.65 -1.60 -7.58
N PHE A 329 -20.30 -2.14 -8.75
CA PHE A 329 -21.11 -3.14 -9.44
C PHE A 329 -21.36 -4.39 -8.56
N LEU A 330 -20.31 -4.91 -7.91
CA LEU A 330 -20.45 -6.07 -7.02
C LEU A 330 -21.29 -5.75 -5.78
N VAL A 331 -21.12 -4.56 -5.18
CA VAL A 331 -21.95 -4.10 -4.06
C VAL A 331 -23.43 -4.04 -4.47
N ASN A 332 -23.73 -3.54 -5.67
CA ASN A 332 -25.10 -3.51 -6.19
C ASN A 332 -25.68 -4.92 -6.42
N LEU A 333 -24.87 -5.88 -6.89
CA LEU A 333 -25.34 -7.27 -7.00
C LEU A 333 -25.67 -7.88 -5.64
N VAL A 334 -24.94 -7.54 -4.57
CA VAL A 334 -25.26 -7.97 -3.21
C VAL A 334 -26.53 -7.30 -2.71
N LYS A 335 -26.66 -5.98 -2.91
CA LYS A 335 -27.87 -5.22 -2.60
C LYS A 335 -29.11 -5.85 -3.25
N GLU A 336 -29.01 -6.26 -4.50
CA GLU A 336 -30.10 -6.88 -5.27
C GLU A 336 -30.33 -8.37 -4.94
N GLY A 337 -29.53 -8.96 -4.05
CA GLY A 337 -29.59 -10.39 -3.71
C GLY A 337 -29.13 -11.33 -4.83
N LYS A 338 -28.54 -10.81 -5.91
CA LYS A 338 -28.00 -11.58 -7.05
C LYS A 338 -26.63 -12.17 -6.76
N LEU A 339 -25.93 -11.62 -5.78
CA LEU A 339 -24.66 -12.12 -5.26
C LEU A 339 -24.75 -12.22 -3.74
N LYS A 340 -24.32 -13.34 -3.16
CA LYS A 340 -24.29 -13.54 -1.71
C LYS A 340 -22.87 -13.76 -1.25
N THR A 341 -22.45 -12.98 -0.26
CA THR A 341 -21.18 -13.22 0.45
C THR A 341 -21.38 -14.35 1.46
N ILE A 342 -20.60 -15.41 1.31
CA ILE A 342 -20.57 -16.50 2.31
C ILE A 342 -19.50 -16.13 3.34
N ILE A 343 -19.93 -15.93 4.59
CA ILE A 343 -19.04 -15.67 5.72
C ILE A 343 -18.75 -17.01 6.40
N ASP A 344 -17.48 -17.38 6.43
CA ASP A 344 -16.98 -18.59 7.09
C ASP A 344 -16.98 -18.42 8.62
N SER A 345 -16.44 -17.31 9.09
CA SER A 345 -16.32 -17.00 10.51
C SER A 345 -16.11 -15.50 10.73
N LYS A 346 -16.47 -15.05 11.94
CA LYS A 346 -16.28 -13.69 12.43
C LYS A 346 -15.45 -13.74 13.70
N HIS A 347 -14.50 -12.82 13.84
CA HIS A 347 -13.60 -12.72 14.98
C HIS A 347 -13.52 -11.25 15.44
N PRO A 348 -13.41 -10.96 16.75
CA PRO A 348 -13.14 -9.60 17.19
C PRO A 348 -11.68 -9.21 16.87
N LEU A 349 -11.41 -7.91 16.72
CA LEU A 349 -10.07 -7.39 16.45
C LEU A 349 -9.09 -7.82 17.55
N SER A 350 -9.56 -7.89 18.79
CA SER A 350 -8.81 -8.36 19.96
C SER A 350 -8.36 -9.83 19.88
N LYS A 351 -8.85 -10.60 18.90
CA LYS A 351 -8.46 -11.99 18.61
C LYS A 351 -8.11 -12.19 17.14
N ALA A 352 -7.55 -11.17 16.48
CA ALA A 352 -7.20 -11.24 15.06
C ALA A 352 -6.25 -12.41 14.73
N GLU A 353 -5.46 -12.90 15.68
CA GLU A 353 -4.61 -14.07 15.57
C GLU A 353 -5.38 -15.37 15.30
N ASP A 354 -6.60 -15.53 15.82
CA ASP A 354 -7.43 -16.72 15.57
C ASP A 354 -7.91 -16.73 14.11
N ALA A 355 -8.34 -15.57 13.61
CA ALA A 355 -8.67 -15.38 12.20
C ALA A 355 -7.44 -15.61 11.30
N TRP A 356 -6.27 -15.15 11.74
CA TRP A 356 -5.01 -15.31 11.01
C TRP A 356 -4.53 -16.76 10.96
N ALA A 357 -4.64 -17.50 12.06
CA ALA A 357 -4.38 -18.93 12.10
C ALA A 357 -5.31 -19.67 11.12
N LYS A 358 -6.60 -19.31 11.13
CA LYS A 358 -7.57 -19.94 10.24
C LYS A 358 -7.30 -19.69 8.75
N ILE A 359 -6.85 -18.49 8.34
CA ILE A 359 -6.48 -18.25 6.93
C ILE A 359 -5.19 -19.00 6.55
N ILE A 360 -4.30 -19.27 7.51
CA ILE A 360 -3.11 -20.11 7.32
C ILE A 360 -3.49 -21.55 7.02
N ASP A 361 -4.44 -22.11 7.76
CA ASP A 361 -4.94 -23.48 7.56
C ASP A 361 -5.53 -23.69 6.16
N GLY A 362 -6.14 -22.65 5.57
CA GLY A 362 -6.56 -22.65 4.17
C GLY A 362 -7.87 -23.39 3.87
N HIS A 363 -8.65 -23.74 4.89
CA HIS A 363 -9.91 -24.50 4.77
C HIS A 363 -11.18 -23.64 4.95
N ALA A 364 -11.08 -22.31 4.76
CA ALA A 364 -12.22 -21.42 4.92
C ALA A 364 -13.28 -21.63 3.83
N THR A 365 -14.56 -21.70 4.22
CA THR A 365 -15.70 -21.75 3.30
C THR A 365 -16.29 -20.35 3.13
N GLY A 366 -15.84 -19.62 2.11
CA GLY A 366 -16.17 -18.22 1.89
C GLY A 366 -15.11 -17.27 2.45
N LYS A 367 -15.53 -16.28 3.26
CA LYS A 367 -14.71 -15.17 3.76
C LYS A 367 -14.57 -15.20 5.27
N ILE A 368 -13.34 -15.05 5.76
CA ILE A 368 -13.05 -14.84 7.19
C ILE A 368 -13.09 -13.34 7.45
N ILE A 369 -13.90 -12.93 8.42
CA ILE A 369 -14.16 -11.54 8.76
C ILE A 369 -13.62 -11.24 10.17
N ILE A 370 -13.07 -10.03 10.34
CA ILE A 370 -12.73 -9.46 11.64
C ILE A 370 -13.57 -8.19 11.84
N GLU A 371 -14.21 -8.06 13.00
CA GLU A 371 -15.05 -6.93 13.43
C GLU A 371 -14.40 -6.26 14.66
N PRO A 372 -14.74 -5.00 15.03
CA PRO A 372 -14.12 -4.31 16.16
C PRO A 372 -14.15 -5.12 17.45
#